data_AF-A0AB37TEG2-F1
#
_entry.id   AF-A0AB37TEG2-F1
#
_cell.length_a   1.000
_cell.length_b   1.000
_cell.length_c   1.000
_cell.angle_alpha   90.00
_cell.angle_beta   90.00
_cell.angle_gamma   90.00
#
_symmetry.space_group_name_H-M   'P 1'
#
loop_
_entity.id
_entity.type
_entity.pdbx_description
1 polymer ?
#
loop_
_entity_poly.entity_id
_entity_poly.type
_entity_poly.pdbx_seq_one_letter_code
_entity_poly.pdbx_strand_id
1 'polypeptide(L)' 'MPTQEIALTDKEKEIVQEVQKSLGHETIEETIEYLARQRIQELLGKLAGQELRKKNRHLF' A
#
# COMPACT_ATOMS: atom_id res chain seq x y z
N MET A 1 -14.77 1.27 -7.23
CA MET A 1 -13.73 0.34 -6.76
C MET A 1 -14.32 -1.05 -6.76
N PRO A 2 -13.61 -2.11 -7.22
CA PRO A 2 -14.08 -3.48 -7.00
C PRO A 2 -14.23 -3.70 -5.49
N THR A 3 -15.40 -4.17 -5.06
CA THR A 3 -15.68 -4.55 -3.67
C THR A 3 -15.14 -5.95 -3.44
N GLN A 4 -13.83 -6.06 -3.25
CA GLN A 4 -13.21 -7.31 -2.85
C GLN A 4 -13.28 -7.43 -1.34
N GLU A 5 -13.84 -8.54 -0.87
CA GLU A 5 -13.88 -8.85 0.56
C GLU A 5 -12.47 -9.22 1.04
N ILE A 6 -12.01 -8.57 2.11
CA ILE A 6 -10.70 -8.80 2.71
C ILE A 6 -10.91 -9.45 4.07
N ALA A 7 -10.50 -10.70 4.20
CA ALA A 7 -10.44 -11.37 5.49
C ALA A 7 -9.10 -11.05 6.17
N LEU A 8 -9.16 -10.43 7.35
CA LEU A 8 -8.01 -10.21 8.21
C LEU A 8 -8.04 -11.24 9.35
N THR A 9 -6.89 -11.77 9.71
CA THR A 9 -6.72 -12.47 10.99
C THR A 9 -6.92 -11.50 12.17
N ASP A 10 -7.17 -12.03 13.36
CA ASP A 10 -7.36 -11.21 14.56
C ASP A 10 -6.15 -10.30 14.83
N LYS A 11 -4.94 -10.80 14.59
CA LYS A 11 -3.72 -10.03 14.79
C LYS A 11 -3.54 -8.93 13.75
N GLU A 12 -3.84 -9.21 12.48
CA GLU A 12 -3.81 -8.19 11.43
C GLU A 12 -4.84 -7.09 11.70
N LYS A 13 -6.03 -7.48 12.18
CA LYS A 13 -7.07 -6.51 12.55
C LYS A 13 -6.63 -5.61 13.71
N GLU A 14 -6.00 -6.16 14.73
CA GLU A 14 -5.46 -5.38 15.86
C GLU A 14 -4.42 -4.34 15.37
N ILE A 15 -3.50 -4.77 14.50
CA ILE A 15 -2.49 -3.88 13.90
C ILE A 15 -3.15 -2.76 13.10
N VAL A 16 -4.14 -3.10 12.26
CA VAL A 16 -4.87 -2.09 11.46
C VAL A 16 -5.62 -1.11 12.36
N GLN A 17 -6.16 -1.55 13.50
CA GLN A 17 -6.83 -0.66 14.46
C GLN A 17 -5.85 0.28 15.19
N GLU A 18 -4.64 -0.17 15.50
CA GLU A 18 -3.59 0.71 16.04
C GLU A 18 -3.22 1.80 15.03
N VAL A 19 -3.02 1.41 13.77
CA VAL A 19 -2.75 2.34 12.68
C VAL A 19 -3.92 3.31 12.48
N GLN A 20 -5.15 2.80 12.46
CA GLN A 20 -6.37 3.61 12.36
C GLN A 20 -6.39 4.72 13.42
N LYS A 21 -6.16 4.36 14.69
CA LYS A 21 -6.11 5.33 15.80
C LYS A 21 -4.99 6.36 15.63
N SER A 22 -3.80 5.92 15.19
CA SER A 22 -2.66 6.82 14.99
C SER A 22 -2.87 7.82 13.85
N LEU A 23 -3.58 7.43 12.80
CA LEU A 23 -3.85 8.26 11.62
C LEU A 23 -5.16 9.06 11.76
N GLY A 24 -6.01 8.71 12.73
CA GLY A 24 -7.28 9.38 12.99
C GLY A 24 -8.38 9.05 11.97
N HIS A 25 -8.30 7.89 11.30
CA HIS A 25 -9.31 7.47 10.33
C HIS A 25 -10.59 6.98 11.02
N GLU A 26 -11.74 7.22 10.41
CA GLU A 26 -13.04 6.88 10.98
C GLU A 26 -13.30 5.37 10.92
N THR A 27 -12.80 4.70 9.89
CA THR A 27 -13.07 3.28 9.63
C THR A 27 -11.81 2.46 9.34
N ILE A 28 -11.92 1.15 9.51
CA ILE A 28 -10.87 0.19 9.14
C ILE A 28 -10.70 0.19 7.61
N GLU A 29 -11.80 0.29 6.88
CA GLU A 29 -11.84 0.32 5.41
C GLU A 29 -11.06 1.52 4.86
N GLU A 30 -11.29 2.71 5.41
CA GLU A 30 -10.53 3.92 5.06
C GLU A 30 -9.02 3.73 5.33
N THR A 31 -8.69 3.09 6.46
CA THR A 31 -7.31 2.78 6.82
C THR A 31 -6.67 1.81 5.84
N ILE A 32 -7.37 0.74 5.45
CA ILE A 32 -6.90 -0.22 4.45
C ILE A 32 -6.73 0.45 3.10
N GLU A 33 -7.66 1.29 2.67
CA GLU A 33 -7.56 2.02 1.41
C GLU A 33 -6.34 2.94 1.40
N TYR A 34 -6.12 3.69 2.48
CA TYR A 34 -4.94 4.54 2.63
C TYR A 34 -3.64 3.74 2.52
N LEU A 35 -3.54 2.64 3.28
CA LEU A 35 -2.36 1.77 3.29
C LEU A 35 -2.11 1.14 1.91
N ALA A 36 -3.16 0.68 1.24
CA ALA A 36 -3.08 0.11 -0.11
C ALA A 36 -2.57 1.16 -1.11
N ARG A 37 -3.09 2.39 -1.07
CA ARG A 37 -2.63 3.50 -1.94
C ARG A 37 -1.14 3.81 -1.72
N GLN A 38 -0.70 3.91 -0.47
CA GLN A 38 0.72 4.12 -0.14
C GLN A 38 1.60 3.00 -0.72
N ARG A 39 1.18 1.74 -0.55
CA ARG A 39 1.93 0.60 -1.09
C ARG A 39 1.98 0.60 -2.61
N ILE A 40 0.88 0.93 -3.28
CA ILE A 40 0.84 1.04 -4.76
C ILE A 40 1.82 2.11 -5.22
N GLN A 41 1.83 3.29 -4.60
CA GLN A 41 2.76 4.37 -4.96
C GLN A 41 4.22 3.96 -4.79
N GLU A 42 4.55 3.28 -3.68
CA GLU A 42 5.90 2.75 -3.44
C GLU A 42 6.32 1.74 -4.52
N LEU A 43 5.44 0.80 -4.89
CA LEU A 43 5.70 -0.20 -5.91
C LEU A 43 5.87 0.43 -7.30
N LEU A 44 5.02 1.40 -7.65
CA LEU A 44 5.14 2.14 -8.90
C LEU A 44 6.46 2.92 -8.97
N GLY A 45 6.86 3.56 -7.87
CA GLY A 45 8.16 4.25 -7.79
C GLY A 45 9.34 3.29 -7.99
N LYS A 46 9.30 2.10 -7.37
CA LYS A 46 10.32 1.06 -7.56
C LYS A 46 10.38 0.56 -8.99
N LEU A 47 9.23 0.29 -9.62
CA LEU A 47 9.13 -0.15 -11.01
C LEU A 47 9.72 0.90 -11.97
N ALA A 48 9.33 2.18 -11.80
CA ALA A 48 9.88 3.27 -12.59
C ALA A 48 11.41 3.38 -12.44
N GLY A 49 11.91 3.31 -11.20
CA GLY A 49 13.35 3.33 -10.93
C GLY A 49 14.10 2.14 -11.54
N GLN A 50 13.52 0.94 -11.51
CA GLN A 50 14.08 -0.24 -12.16
C GLN A 50 14.14 -0.08 -13.68
N GLU A 51 13.10 0.46 -14.29
CA GLU A 51 13.03 0.67 -15.73
C GLU A 51 14.06 1.70 -16.21
N LEU A 52 14.21 2.81 -15.49
CA LEU A 52 15.25 3.80 -15.76
C LEU A 52 16.66 3.19 -15.68
N ARG A 53 16.92 2.32 -14.68
CA ARG A 53 18.20 1.61 -14.55
C ARG A 53 18.45 0.66 -15.70
N LYS A 54 17.45 -0.09 -16.18
CA LYS A 54 17.59 -0.99 -17.33
C LYS A 54 17.91 -0.21 -18.61
N LYS A 55 17.17 0.88 -18.87
CA LYS A 55 17.39 1.73 -20.06
C LYS A 55 18.77 2.36 -20.07
N ASN A 56 19.23 2.89 -18.93
CA ASN A 56 20.57 3.47 -18.83
C ASN A 56 21.68 2.43 -18.99
N ARG A 57 21.47 1.18 -18.57
CA ARG A 57 22.47 0.10 -18.68
C ARG A 57 22.64 -0.43 -20.12
N HIS A 58 21.71 -0.11 -21.03
CA HIS A 58 21.82 -0.43 -22.46
C HIS A 58 22.35 0.74 -23.31
N LEU A 59 22.58 1.90 -22.71
CA LEU A 59 23.13 3.09 -23.37
C LEU A 59 24.64 3.28 -23.14
N PHE A 60 25.29 2.34 -22.44
CA PHE A 60 26.74 2.26 -22.25
C PHE A 60 27.26 0.89 -22.68
#